data_AF-A0A352XJ90-F1
#
_entry.id   AF-A0A352XJ90-F1
#
_cell.length_a   1.000
_cell.length_b   1.000
_cell.length_c   1.000
_cell.angle_alpha   90.00
_cell.angle_beta   90.00
_cell.angle_gamma   90.00
#
_symmetry.space_group_name_H-M   'P 1'
#
loop_
_entity.id
_entity.type
_entity.pdbx_description
1 polymer ?
#
loop_
_entity_poly.entity_id
_entity_poly.type
_entity_poly.pdbx_seq_one_letter_code
_entity_poly.pdbx_strand_id
1 'polypeptide(L)'
;MKKLLGWFTVLLCCVAHAESRILWQCLHDYHTIEEPQDAGRQDRRRVNPFLSYTNIGTDFGFVGPAEKKIGWQSGQIGVTLGNHPDEWAGMWHSMSRLARMPEYVINCSAFYPAPIQAAFQPKMTGIRVRLRGTGKWKIELVCARNQVLWSETREIMQPTFQDEIFELPYAELQAVKMCNWIAEPGADIDVDRIDFRIVTPDVTPETWFFLASYAKALICWSPSTGLVRDRAHIDDANFDSVSATGLFCLATAAAADEGIVTKDFALAIVRKAHEVMRPLRGPYQLLPHFVRRNEAGVLARHQGTEFSTIDTSLFYLSLIIAAEMLGDDVLGQSLMRDVKEIPVRALIDDEGFLSHGVMADEKTIIPFVWKDWGGESALALILMKVSAPDLLGKMLPTARPHQGTGFIAEIQSLLFPQFDSMQPDAISGANWNEVRRKLLIDQKNYLPDHHP
;
A
#
# COMPACT_ATOMS: atom_id res chain seq x y z
N MET A 1 62.84 0.62 7.67
CA MET A 1 62.09 1.87 7.42
C MET A 1 61.00 1.56 6.39
N LYS A 2 59.88 0.91 6.75
CA LYS A 2 58.61 1.51 7.23
C LYS A 2 58.28 2.87 6.60
N LYS A 3 57.38 2.86 5.61
CA LYS A 3 56.29 3.86 5.50
C LYS A 3 55.02 3.16 5.02
N LEU A 4 54.14 2.89 5.99
CA LEU A 4 52.70 2.74 5.80
C LEU A 4 52.16 4.06 5.24
N LEU A 5 51.31 4.00 4.22
CA LEU A 5 50.27 5.01 3.99
C LEU A 5 48.94 4.25 3.94
N GLY A 6 48.28 4.16 5.09
CA GLY A 6 46.89 3.74 5.18
C GLY A 6 46.02 4.90 4.71
N TRP A 7 45.24 4.68 3.66
CA TRP A 7 44.12 5.53 3.31
C TRP A 7 42.92 5.03 4.12
N PHE A 8 42.65 5.68 5.25
CA PHE A 8 41.38 5.58 5.92
C PHE A 8 40.39 6.45 5.16
N THR A 9 39.59 5.82 4.29
CA THR A 9 38.35 6.44 3.82
C THR A 9 37.36 6.40 4.98
N VAL A 10 37.31 7.48 5.75
CA VAL A 10 36.21 7.73 6.68
C VAL A 10 34.98 8.00 5.81
N LEU A 11 34.17 6.96 5.58
CA LEU A 11 32.77 7.12 5.20
C LEU A 11 32.10 7.78 6.40
N LEU A 12 32.03 9.11 6.38
CA LEU A 12 31.06 9.87 7.16
C LEU A 12 29.69 9.41 6.65
N CYS A 13 29.09 8.43 7.33
CA CYS A 13 27.65 8.32 7.36
C CYS A 13 27.14 9.63 7.97
N CYS A 14 26.78 10.59 7.13
CA CYS A 14 25.99 11.73 7.57
C CYS A 14 24.75 11.13 8.22
N VAL A 15 24.70 11.15 9.56
CA VAL A 15 23.50 10.77 10.30
C VAL A 15 22.41 11.69 9.77
N ALA A 16 21.40 11.12 9.12
CA ALA A 16 20.30 11.92 8.61
C ALA A 16 19.64 12.61 9.80
N HIS A 17 19.58 13.94 9.77
CA HIS A 17 19.00 14.71 10.86
C HIS A 17 17.47 14.72 10.72
N ALA A 18 16.77 14.76 11.85
CA ALA A 18 15.33 15.02 11.87
C ALA A 18 15.09 16.44 11.34
N GLU A 19 14.15 16.58 10.41
CA GLU A 19 13.72 17.89 9.92
C GLU A 19 12.29 17.79 9.36
N SER A 20 11.46 18.80 9.65
CA SER A 20 10.17 18.97 8.99
C SER A 20 10.34 19.41 7.53
N ARG A 21 9.59 18.79 6.62
CA ARG A 21 9.70 19.01 5.17
C ARG A 21 8.34 19.31 4.57
N ILE A 22 8.36 20.02 3.44
CA ILE A 22 7.17 20.18 2.59
C ILE A 22 7.26 19.18 1.44
N LEU A 23 6.22 18.37 1.29
CA LEU A 23 6.06 17.40 0.22
C LEU A 23 4.75 17.65 -0.53
N TRP A 24 4.75 17.34 -1.83
CA TRP A 24 3.54 17.33 -2.64
C TRP A 24 3.08 15.91 -2.84
N GLN A 25 1.99 15.54 -2.16
CA GLN A 25 1.38 14.23 -2.30
C GLN A 25 0.30 14.29 -3.38
N CYS A 26 0.49 13.54 -4.47
CA CYS A 26 -0.50 13.46 -5.52
C CYS A 26 -1.81 12.86 -5.00
N LEU A 27 -2.91 13.61 -5.14
CA LEU A 27 -4.26 13.06 -5.03
C LEU A 27 -4.59 12.38 -6.35
N HIS A 28 -4.51 13.10 -7.45
CA HIS A 28 -4.89 12.59 -8.75
C HIS A 28 -3.99 13.21 -9.82
N ASP A 29 -3.35 12.34 -10.58
CA ASP A 29 -2.67 12.63 -11.83
C ASP A 29 -3.57 12.14 -12.98
N TYR A 30 -4.08 13.04 -13.81
CA TYR A 30 -5.03 12.69 -14.88
C TYR A 30 -4.33 12.06 -16.10
N HIS A 31 -3.08 11.62 -15.97
CA HIS A 31 -2.33 10.94 -17.02
C HIS A 31 -3.04 9.68 -17.54
N THR A 32 -3.35 9.66 -18.85
CA THR A 32 -3.95 8.50 -19.54
C THR A 32 -2.86 7.72 -20.28
N ILE A 33 -2.74 6.42 -20.02
CA ILE A 33 -1.76 5.53 -20.68
C ILE A 33 -2.08 5.31 -22.17
N GLU A 34 -3.35 5.41 -22.55
CA GLU A 34 -3.77 5.28 -23.95
C GLU A 34 -3.96 6.67 -24.58
N GLU A 35 -3.28 6.92 -25.70
CA GLU A 35 -3.53 8.11 -26.50
C GLU A 35 -4.98 8.08 -27.01
N PRO A 36 -5.71 9.22 -26.94
CA PRO A 36 -7.03 9.29 -27.51
C PRO A 36 -6.98 8.94 -29.00
N GLN A 37 -7.86 8.02 -29.44
CA GLN A 37 -8.03 7.60 -30.84
C GLN A 37 -8.19 8.75 -31.87
N ASP A 38 -8.48 9.97 -31.42
CA ASP A 38 -8.62 11.18 -32.24
C ASP A 38 -7.96 12.37 -31.51
N ALA A 39 -7.51 13.40 -32.24
CA ALA A 39 -6.90 14.62 -31.68
C ALA A 39 -7.86 15.55 -30.88
N GLY A 40 -9.06 15.06 -30.53
CA GLY A 40 -10.12 15.79 -29.85
C GLY A 40 -10.44 15.26 -28.45
N ARG A 41 -11.21 16.03 -27.66
CA ARG A 41 -11.65 15.64 -26.32
C ARG A 41 -12.66 14.49 -26.43
N GLN A 42 -12.39 13.36 -25.81
CA GLN A 42 -13.25 12.17 -25.87
C GLN A 42 -14.33 12.17 -24.78
N ASP A 43 -15.49 11.62 -25.14
CA ASP A 43 -16.63 11.44 -24.22
C ASP A 43 -16.26 10.48 -23.07
N ARG A 44 -16.86 10.71 -21.89
CA ARG A 44 -16.68 9.97 -20.62
C ARG A 44 -16.91 8.46 -20.70
N ARG A 45 -17.44 7.94 -21.82
CA ARG A 45 -17.71 6.50 -22.01
C ARG A 45 -16.44 5.66 -22.18
N ARG A 46 -15.26 6.28 -22.28
CA ARG A 46 -13.96 5.64 -22.42
C ARG A 46 -12.95 6.05 -21.33
N VAL A 47 -13.41 6.34 -20.11
CA VAL A 47 -12.46 6.41 -18.97
C VAL A 47 -11.86 5.03 -18.78
N ASN A 48 -10.54 4.92 -18.94
CA ASN A 48 -9.81 3.68 -18.78
C ASN A 48 -10.16 3.06 -17.40
N PRO A 49 -10.57 1.79 -17.31
CA PRO A 49 -10.91 1.15 -16.03
C PRO A 49 -9.75 1.17 -15.02
N PHE A 50 -8.49 1.30 -15.45
CA PHE A 50 -7.32 1.49 -14.58
C PHE A 50 -7.24 2.89 -13.94
N LEU A 51 -8.02 3.87 -14.42
CA LEU A 51 -8.18 5.19 -13.84
C LEU A 51 -9.42 5.28 -12.93
N SER A 52 -9.93 4.18 -12.36
CA SER A 52 -11.11 4.25 -11.48
C SER A 52 -10.81 4.78 -10.07
N TYR A 53 -9.54 5.07 -9.76
CA TYR A 53 -9.07 5.43 -8.43
C TYR A 53 -8.02 6.52 -8.46
N THR A 54 -7.92 7.26 -7.35
CA THR A 54 -6.90 8.28 -7.10
C THR A 54 -5.53 7.64 -6.80
N ASN A 55 -4.47 8.44 -6.82
CA ASN A 55 -3.11 8.01 -6.44
C ASN A 55 -2.98 7.64 -4.95
N ILE A 56 -3.99 7.96 -4.13
CA ILE A 56 -4.11 7.52 -2.74
C ILE A 56 -5.04 6.32 -2.56
N GLY A 57 -5.53 5.72 -3.64
CA GLY A 57 -6.34 4.50 -3.63
C GLY A 57 -7.80 4.70 -3.23
N THR A 58 -8.34 5.90 -3.40
CA THR A 58 -9.75 6.25 -3.17
C THR A 58 -10.52 6.39 -4.49
N ASP A 59 -11.85 6.45 -4.44
CA ASP A 59 -12.66 6.69 -5.63
C ASP A 59 -12.85 8.18 -5.93
N PHE A 60 -13.27 8.46 -7.16
CA PHE A 60 -13.64 9.79 -7.62
C PHE A 60 -14.79 9.69 -8.62
N GLY A 61 -15.39 10.82 -8.98
CA GLY A 61 -16.42 10.85 -10.01
C GLY A 61 -16.74 12.25 -10.47
N PHE A 62 -17.73 12.35 -11.37
CA PHE A 62 -18.17 13.61 -11.95
C PHE A 62 -19.32 14.21 -11.14
N VAL A 63 -19.49 15.53 -11.24
CA VAL A 63 -20.58 16.27 -10.59
C VAL A 63 -21.01 17.47 -11.45
N GLY A 64 -22.27 17.88 -11.30
CA GLY A 64 -22.84 19.07 -11.92
C GLY A 64 -23.76 18.77 -13.11
N PRO A 65 -24.66 19.70 -13.46
CA PRO A 65 -25.62 19.51 -14.56
C PRO A 65 -24.96 19.29 -15.92
N ALA A 66 -23.74 19.80 -16.11
CA ALA A 66 -22.94 19.61 -17.31
C ALA A 66 -21.84 18.54 -17.17
N GLU A 67 -21.93 17.60 -16.22
CA GLU A 67 -20.94 16.52 -16.05
C GLU A 67 -20.63 15.74 -17.35
N LYS A 68 -21.58 15.69 -18.29
CA LYS A 68 -21.43 15.04 -19.59
C LYS A 68 -20.48 15.77 -20.54
N LYS A 69 -20.13 17.02 -20.24
CA LYS A 69 -19.21 17.85 -21.02
C LYS A 69 -17.77 17.75 -20.53
N ILE A 70 -17.56 17.07 -19.41
CA ILE A 70 -16.24 16.69 -18.96
C ILE A 70 -15.76 15.57 -19.89
N GLY A 71 -14.58 15.75 -20.46
CA GLY A 71 -13.98 14.77 -21.32
C GLY A 71 -12.46 14.73 -21.19
N TRP A 72 -11.88 13.71 -21.78
CA TRP A 72 -10.46 13.38 -21.60
C TRP A 72 -9.68 13.68 -22.88
N GLN A 73 -8.46 14.17 -22.71
CA GLN A 73 -7.42 14.26 -23.75
C GLN A 73 -6.12 13.72 -23.16
N SER A 74 -5.13 13.38 -23.99
CA SER A 74 -3.88 12.74 -23.54
C SER A 74 -3.32 13.39 -22.27
N GLY A 75 -3.49 12.70 -21.14
CA GLY A 75 -3.09 13.10 -19.80
C GLY A 75 -3.76 14.32 -19.16
N GLN A 76 -4.98 14.68 -19.56
CA GLN A 76 -5.72 15.78 -18.96
C GLN A 76 -7.23 15.56 -18.99
N ILE A 77 -7.93 16.18 -18.05
CA ILE A 77 -9.37 16.26 -18.06
C ILE A 77 -9.82 17.69 -18.29
N GLY A 78 -10.80 17.90 -19.16
CA GLY A 78 -11.24 19.24 -19.51
C GLY A 78 -12.74 19.39 -19.64
N VAL A 79 -13.19 20.62 -19.51
CA VAL A 79 -14.60 21.02 -19.62
C VAL A 79 -14.70 22.32 -20.40
N THR A 80 -15.67 22.39 -21.33
CA THR A 80 -15.96 23.60 -22.11
C THR A 80 -17.42 23.98 -21.93
N LEU A 81 -17.66 25.11 -21.27
CA LEU A 81 -19.00 25.62 -20.90
C LEU A 81 -19.35 26.93 -21.62
N GLY A 82 -18.53 27.40 -22.57
CA GLY A 82 -18.66 28.71 -23.21
C GLY A 82 -20.01 29.03 -23.88
N ASN A 83 -20.80 28.01 -24.23
CA ASN A 83 -22.14 28.19 -24.82
C ASN A 83 -23.29 27.98 -23.82
N HIS A 84 -23.00 27.81 -22.53
CA HIS A 84 -23.97 27.40 -21.50
C HIS A 84 -23.83 28.27 -20.25
N PRO A 85 -24.46 29.46 -20.24
CA PRO A 85 -24.25 30.48 -19.22
C PRO A 85 -24.76 30.11 -17.82
N ASP A 86 -25.55 29.04 -17.69
CA ASP A 86 -26.14 28.61 -16.42
C ASP A 86 -25.64 27.23 -15.96
N GLU A 87 -24.78 26.56 -16.74
CA GLU A 87 -24.33 25.21 -16.44
C GLU A 87 -22.93 25.20 -15.83
N TRP A 88 -22.70 24.32 -14.85
CA TRP A 88 -21.39 24.05 -14.27
C TRP A 88 -21.09 22.54 -14.32
N ALA A 89 -19.82 22.19 -14.24
CA ALA A 89 -19.39 20.80 -14.13
C ALA A 89 -18.12 20.70 -13.29
N GLY A 90 -17.89 19.53 -12.70
CA GLY A 90 -16.73 19.29 -11.88
C GLY A 90 -16.48 17.82 -11.61
N MET A 91 -15.53 17.56 -10.73
CA MET A 91 -15.25 16.24 -10.20
C MET A 91 -15.13 16.27 -8.68
N TRP A 92 -15.57 15.20 -8.04
CA TRP A 92 -15.34 14.93 -6.62
C TRP A 92 -14.29 13.83 -6.48
N HIS A 93 -13.47 13.91 -5.43
CA HIS A 93 -12.48 12.91 -5.07
C HIS A 93 -12.66 12.55 -3.61
N SER A 94 -12.83 11.27 -3.29
CA SER A 94 -12.85 10.84 -1.89
C SER A 94 -11.47 11.04 -1.28
N MET A 95 -11.43 11.60 -0.08
CA MET A 95 -10.19 11.90 0.63
C MET A 95 -9.72 10.72 1.49
N SER A 96 -10.66 9.88 1.94
CA SER A 96 -10.36 8.70 2.75
C SER A 96 -11.33 7.58 2.41
N ARG A 97 -10.80 6.41 2.07
CA ARG A 97 -11.55 5.24 1.59
C ARG A 97 -12.54 5.62 0.48
N LEU A 98 -13.64 4.89 0.36
CA LEU A 98 -14.65 5.12 -0.68
C LEU A 98 -15.63 6.22 -0.28
N ALA A 99 -16.12 7.00 -1.24
CA ALA A 99 -17.06 8.09 -1.02
C ALA A 99 -18.31 7.62 -0.26
N ARG A 100 -18.77 6.39 -0.55
CA ARG A 100 -19.93 5.74 0.09
C ARG A 100 -19.73 5.36 1.57
N MET A 101 -18.54 5.52 2.14
CA MET A 101 -18.24 5.23 3.55
C MET A 101 -18.07 6.55 4.34
N PRO A 102 -19.18 7.17 4.79
CA PRO A 102 -19.17 8.53 5.35
C PRO A 102 -18.42 8.67 6.68
N GLU A 103 -18.17 7.58 7.38
CA GLU A 103 -17.46 7.52 8.67
C GLU A 103 -15.95 7.75 8.52
N TYR A 104 -15.39 7.54 7.33
CA TYR A 104 -13.96 7.75 7.07
C TYR A 104 -13.72 9.12 6.50
N VAL A 105 -13.15 9.99 7.34
CA VAL A 105 -12.82 11.38 7.03
C VAL A 105 -11.37 11.67 7.37
N ILE A 106 -10.84 12.75 6.81
CA ILE A 106 -9.50 13.26 7.09
C ILE A 106 -9.59 14.46 8.03
N ASN A 107 -8.63 14.52 8.95
CA ASN A 107 -8.29 15.70 9.72
C ASN A 107 -7.04 16.35 9.09
N CYS A 108 -7.13 17.57 8.58
CA CYS A 108 -5.99 18.22 7.92
C CYS A 108 -4.87 18.61 8.89
N SER A 109 -5.13 18.64 10.20
CA SER A 109 -4.09 18.81 11.24
C SER A 109 -3.43 17.52 11.69
N ALA A 110 -4.05 16.37 11.41
CA ALA A 110 -3.57 15.05 11.73
C ALA A 110 -3.94 14.11 10.58
N PHE A 111 -3.19 14.24 9.49
CA PHE A 111 -3.57 13.71 8.18
C PHE A 111 -3.53 12.18 8.12
N TYR A 112 -2.80 11.52 9.01
CA TYR A 112 -2.73 10.07 9.10
C TYR A 112 -3.72 9.48 10.12
N PRO A 113 -4.07 8.18 10.02
CA PRO A 113 -5.07 7.58 10.91
C PRO A 113 -4.76 7.76 12.40
N ALA A 114 -5.81 7.91 13.20
CA ALA A 114 -5.74 8.31 14.62
C ALA A 114 -4.82 7.49 15.54
N PRO A 115 -4.58 6.16 15.34
CA PRO A 115 -3.63 5.43 16.16
C PRO A 115 -2.18 5.94 16.09
N ILE A 116 -1.82 6.66 15.03
CA ILE A 116 -0.51 7.31 14.91
C ILE A 116 -0.45 8.50 15.87
N GLN A 117 0.56 8.50 16.73
CA GLN A 117 0.74 9.51 17.78
C GLN A 117 0.96 10.91 17.20
N ALA A 118 0.54 11.94 17.95
CA ALA A 118 0.55 13.33 17.50
C ALA A 118 1.92 13.84 17.01
N ALA A 119 3.03 13.36 17.59
CA ALA A 119 4.39 13.71 17.17
C ALA A 119 4.72 13.27 15.73
N PHE A 120 4.01 12.27 15.22
CA PHE A 120 4.20 11.67 13.90
C PHE A 120 3.09 12.05 12.91
N GLN A 121 2.20 12.96 13.28
CA GLN A 121 1.08 13.37 12.42
C GLN A 121 1.52 14.46 11.43
N PRO A 122 1.45 14.22 10.11
CA PRO A 122 1.66 15.28 9.13
C PRO A 122 0.43 16.18 9.02
N LYS A 123 0.64 17.38 8.46
CA LYS A 123 -0.40 18.39 8.23
C LYS A 123 -0.63 18.63 6.75
N MET A 124 -1.88 18.65 6.32
CA MET A 124 -2.28 19.06 4.97
C MET A 124 -2.57 20.56 4.97
N THR A 125 -1.61 21.35 4.51
CA THR A 125 -1.63 22.82 4.66
C THR A 125 -2.03 23.56 3.40
N GLY A 126 -2.24 22.86 2.30
CA GLY A 126 -2.55 23.47 1.01
C GLY A 126 -2.93 22.45 -0.05
N ILE A 127 -3.46 22.96 -1.16
CA ILE A 127 -3.74 22.20 -2.37
C ILE A 127 -3.04 22.89 -3.52
N ARG A 128 -2.38 22.12 -4.39
CA ARG A 128 -1.85 22.58 -5.66
C ARG A 128 -2.62 21.93 -6.79
N VAL A 129 -2.98 22.73 -7.77
CA VAL A 129 -3.71 22.28 -8.94
C VAL A 129 -2.97 22.78 -10.17
N ARG A 130 -2.67 21.86 -11.08
CA ARG A 130 -2.07 22.22 -12.37
C ARG A 130 -3.17 22.30 -13.41
N LEU A 131 -3.43 23.50 -13.91
CA LEU A 131 -4.55 23.77 -14.82
C LEU A 131 -4.19 24.80 -15.89
N ARG A 132 -5.02 24.90 -16.94
CA ARG A 132 -4.99 25.95 -17.96
C ARG A 132 -6.40 26.28 -18.42
N GLY A 133 -6.57 27.38 -19.12
CA GLY A 133 -7.83 27.78 -19.75
C GLY A 133 -8.31 29.16 -19.34
N THR A 134 -9.61 29.39 -19.45
CA THR A 134 -10.26 30.66 -19.13
C THR A 134 -11.55 30.47 -18.33
N GLY A 135 -11.87 31.46 -17.49
CA GLY A 135 -13.11 31.52 -16.72
C GLY A 135 -12.93 31.14 -15.25
N LYS A 136 -14.04 31.08 -14.52
CA LYS A 136 -14.02 30.83 -13.08
C LYS A 136 -13.90 29.35 -12.75
N TRP A 137 -13.03 29.07 -11.80
CA TRP A 137 -12.77 27.74 -11.30
C TRP A 137 -12.80 27.75 -9.78
N LYS A 138 -13.47 26.77 -9.20
CA LYS A 138 -13.66 26.63 -7.76
C LYS A 138 -13.10 25.30 -7.28
N ILE A 139 -12.41 25.33 -6.15
CA ILE A 139 -12.08 24.13 -5.37
C ILE A 139 -12.78 24.20 -4.02
N GLU A 140 -13.26 23.06 -3.54
CA GLU A 140 -13.91 22.97 -2.24
C GLU A 140 -13.58 21.66 -1.53
N LEU A 141 -13.49 21.74 -0.21
CA LEU A 141 -13.41 20.62 0.70
C LEU A 141 -14.75 20.48 1.41
N VAL A 142 -15.35 19.30 1.35
CA VAL A 142 -16.68 19.05 1.92
C VAL A 142 -16.63 17.90 2.93
N CYS A 143 -17.53 17.94 3.91
CA CYS A 143 -17.72 16.85 4.86
C CYS A 143 -18.55 15.70 4.25
N ALA A 144 -18.71 14.60 4.99
CA ALA A 144 -19.47 13.44 4.54
C ALA A 144 -20.98 13.69 4.30
N ARG A 145 -21.50 14.84 4.76
CA ARG A 145 -22.88 15.29 4.48
C ARG A 145 -22.96 16.27 3.32
N ASN A 146 -21.91 16.39 2.52
CA ASN A 146 -21.77 17.36 1.43
C ASN A 146 -21.89 18.83 1.88
N GLN A 147 -21.58 19.13 3.14
CA GLN A 147 -21.48 20.51 3.60
C GLN A 147 -20.09 21.04 3.29
N VAL A 148 -20.01 22.21 2.67
CA VAL A 148 -18.74 22.89 2.38
C VAL A 148 -18.09 23.31 3.69
N LEU A 149 -16.86 22.81 3.90
CA LEU A 149 -16.02 23.18 5.03
C LEU A 149 -15.08 24.34 4.66
N TRP A 150 -14.61 24.33 3.42
CA TRP A 150 -13.78 25.38 2.85
C TRP A 150 -13.96 25.38 1.32
N SER A 151 -13.89 26.56 0.71
CA SER A 151 -13.91 26.71 -0.73
C SER A 151 -13.21 27.99 -1.17
N GLU A 152 -12.60 27.95 -2.34
CA GLU A 152 -12.02 29.13 -2.98
C GLU A 152 -12.31 29.10 -4.48
N THR A 153 -12.67 30.26 -5.04
CA THR A 153 -12.89 30.45 -6.48
C THR A 153 -11.86 31.42 -7.03
N ARG A 154 -11.24 31.08 -8.16
CA ARG A 154 -10.30 31.93 -8.90
C ARG A 154 -10.75 32.12 -10.34
N GLU A 155 -10.43 33.29 -10.88
CA GLU A 155 -10.51 33.56 -12.31
C GLU A 155 -9.25 33.01 -12.97
N ILE A 156 -9.39 32.05 -13.88
CA ILE A 156 -8.28 31.47 -14.63
C ILE A 156 -8.15 32.20 -15.96
N MET A 157 -6.92 32.60 -16.30
CA MET A 157 -6.57 33.17 -17.61
C MET A 157 -5.17 32.70 -18.01
N GLN A 158 -5.04 31.40 -18.30
CA GLN A 158 -3.75 30.74 -18.48
C GLN A 158 -3.73 29.97 -19.81
N PRO A 159 -2.96 30.40 -20.83
CA PRO A 159 -2.90 29.70 -22.11
C PRO A 159 -2.11 28.39 -22.03
N THR A 160 -1.30 28.21 -20.99
CA THR A 160 -0.46 27.04 -20.72
C THR A 160 -0.73 26.53 -19.32
N PHE A 161 -0.38 25.28 -19.03
CA PHE A 161 -0.51 24.71 -17.69
C PHE A 161 0.37 25.44 -16.68
N GLN A 162 -0.23 25.93 -15.60
CA GLN A 162 0.48 26.51 -14.46
C GLN A 162 -0.10 25.96 -13.16
N ASP A 163 0.69 26.09 -12.09
CA ASP A 163 0.30 25.67 -10.75
C ASP A 163 -0.47 26.80 -10.05
N GLU A 164 -1.69 26.51 -9.64
CA GLU A 164 -2.47 27.32 -8.71
C GLU A 164 -2.37 26.70 -7.31
N ILE A 165 -1.90 27.49 -6.34
CA ILE A 165 -1.72 27.05 -4.95
C ILE A 165 -2.76 27.71 -4.05
N PHE A 166 -3.44 26.89 -3.27
CA PHE A 166 -4.48 27.26 -2.33
C PHE A 166 -4.01 26.96 -0.91
N GLU A 167 -4.03 27.96 -0.03
CA GLU A 167 -3.70 27.82 1.38
C GLU A 167 -4.91 27.30 2.15
N LEU A 168 -4.71 26.32 3.03
CA LEU A 168 -5.80 25.76 3.83
C LEU A 168 -5.74 26.24 5.28
N PRO A 169 -6.89 26.61 5.89
CA PRO A 169 -7.02 26.76 7.34
C PRO A 169 -7.05 25.37 8.00
N TYR A 170 -5.96 24.61 7.87
CA TYR A 170 -5.89 23.18 8.20
C TYR A 170 -6.27 22.85 9.66
N ALA A 171 -6.10 23.81 10.57
CA ALA A 171 -6.52 23.72 11.96
C ALA A 171 -8.03 23.54 12.14
N GLU A 172 -8.83 24.10 11.23
CA GLU A 172 -10.29 24.11 11.29
C GLU A 172 -10.93 22.93 10.53
N LEU A 173 -10.14 22.22 9.72
CA LEU A 173 -10.61 21.18 8.81
C LEU A 173 -10.43 19.77 9.41
N GLN A 174 -11.36 19.36 10.27
CA GLN A 174 -11.23 18.14 11.09
C GLN A 174 -12.01 16.91 10.55
N ALA A 175 -12.86 17.08 9.54
CA ALA A 175 -13.76 16.02 9.04
C ALA A 175 -14.00 16.10 7.53
N VAL A 176 -12.93 16.25 6.75
CA VAL A 176 -12.99 16.35 5.30
C VAL A 176 -13.25 14.98 4.68
N LYS A 177 -14.27 14.86 3.84
CA LYS A 177 -14.59 13.63 3.10
C LYS A 177 -14.24 13.71 1.62
N MET A 178 -14.50 14.83 0.97
CA MET A 178 -14.24 14.98 -0.47
C MET A 178 -13.52 16.28 -0.78
N CYS A 179 -12.69 16.23 -1.82
CA CYS A 179 -12.12 17.38 -2.51
C CYS A 179 -12.77 17.48 -3.90
N ASN A 180 -13.48 18.56 -4.14
CA ASN A 180 -14.18 18.80 -5.40
C ASN A 180 -13.51 19.96 -6.13
N TRP A 181 -13.39 19.84 -7.45
CA TRP A 181 -13.17 21.00 -8.30
C TRP A 181 -14.37 21.21 -9.23
N ILE A 182 -14.67 22.47 -9.53
CA ILE A 182 -15.83 22.91 -10.28
C ILE A 182 -15.40 24.00 -11.26
N ALA A 183 -15.65 23.79 -12.54
CA ALA A 183 -15.66 24.86 -13.53
C ALA A 183 -17.03 25.54 -13.51
N GLU A 184 -17.05 26.84 -13.25
CA GLU A 184 -18.27 27.64 -13.20
C GLU A 184 -18.77 27.99 -14.61
N PRO A 185 -20.01 28.51 -14.75
CA PRO A 185 -20.57 28.77 -16.06
C PRO A 185 -19.69 29.68 -16.94
N GLY A 186 -19.60 29.32 -18.22
CA GLY A 186 -18.75 30.00 -19.20
C GLY A 186 -17.27 29.61 -19.18
N ALA A 187 -16.81 28.78 -18.24
CA ALA A 187 -15.42 28.34 -18.17
C ALA A 187 -15.04 27.35 -19.28
N ASP A 188 -13.79 27.43 -19.74
CA ASP A 188 -13.14 26.45 -20.60
C ASP A 188 -11.77 26.11 -19.99
N ILE A 189 -11.71 24.98 -19.27
CA ILE A 189 -10.60 24.66 -18.38
C ILE A 189 -10.17 23.21 -18.57
N ASP A 190 -8.85 23.00 -18.62
CA ASP A 190 -8.22 21.69 -18.52
C ASP A 190 -7.47 21.59 -17.17
N VAL A 191 -7.57 20.44 -16.52
CA VAL A 191 -6.88 20.07 -15.29
C VAL A 191 -5.99 18.86 -15.56
N ASP A 192 -4.72 18.97 -15.18
CA ASP A 192 -3.69 17.94 -15.34
C ASP A 192 -3.50 17.17 -14.03
N ARG A 193 -3.46 17.88 -12.90
CA ARG A 193 -3.07 17.28 -11.63
C ARG A 193 -3.61 18.01 -10.41
N ILE A 194 -3.84 17.27 -9.33
CA ILE A 194 -4.17 17.77 -7.99
C ILE A 194 -3.22 17.14 -6.97
N ASP A 195 -2.53 17.98 -6.20
CA ASP A 195 -1.64 17.56 -5.11
C ASP A 195 -2.01 18.22 -3.78
N PHE A 196 -1.70 17.54 -2.68
CA PHE A 196 -1.75 18.09 -1.33
C PHE A 196 -0.37 18.55 -0.88
N ARG A 197 -0.33 19.74 -0.26
CA ARG A 197 0.86 20.24 0.42
C ARG A 197 0.93 19.64 1.81
N ILE A 198 1.78 18.63 1.98
CA ILE A 198 1.99 17.93 3.24
C ILE A 198 3.21 18.50 3.95
N VAL A 199 3.04 18.96 5.19
CA VAL A 199 4.14 19.28 6.10
C VAL A 199 4.38 18.04 6.96
N THR A 200 5.57 17.45 6.83
CA THR A 200 5.94 16.23 7.57
C THR A 200 6.21 16.54 9.05
N PRO A 201 6.06 15.55 9.94
CA PRO A 201 6.61 15.65 11.29
C PRO A 201 8.14 15.80 11.23
N ASP A 202 8.71 16.25 12.35
CA ASP A 202 10.16 16.43 12.53
C ASP A 202 10.83 15.08 12.82
N VAL A 203 11.10 14.32 11.76
CA VAL A 203 11.66 12.96 11.81
C VAL A 203 12.72 12.75 10.73
N THR A 204 13.51 11.68 10.84
CA THR A 204 14.49 11.31 9.82
C THR A 204 13.78 10.86 8.52
N PRO A 205 14.45 10.91 7.35
CA PRO A 205 13.91 10.35 6.11
C PRO A 205 13.46 8.89 6.24
N GLU A 206 14.24 8.06 6.93
CA GLU A 206 13.96 6.63 7.11
C GLU A 206 12.67 6.43 7.90
N THR A 207 12.52 7.13 9.03
CA THR A 207 11.30 7.11 9.83
C THR A 207 10.12 7.66 9.04
N TRP A 208 10.30 8.71 8.22
CA TRP A 208 9.25 9.22 7.35
C TRP A 208 8.78 8.19 6.32
N PHE A 209 9.70 7.50 5.63
CA PHE A 209 9.35 6.48 4.64
C PHE A 209 8.60 5.31 5.27
N PHE A 210 9.05 4.87 6.44
CA PHE A 210 8.36 3.84 7.21
C PHE A 210 6.96 4.31 7.64
N LEU A 211 6.86 5.49 8.25
CA LEU A 211 5.61 6.09 8.70
C LEU A 211 4.60 6.25 7.56
N ALA A 212 5.00 6.80 6.42
CA ALA A 212 4.12 7.00 5.27
C ALA A 212 3.61 5.65 4.70
N SER A 213 4.47 4.63 4.68
CA SER A 213 4.10 3.28 4.23
C SER A 213 3.17 2.60 5.24
N TYR A 214 3.47 2.71 6.53
CA TYR A 214 2.66 2.21 7.62
C TYR A 214 1.27 2.84 7.64
N ALA A 215 1.17 4.16 7.48
CA ALA A 215 -0.10 4.88 7.41
C ALA A 215 -0.98 4.39 6.25
N LYS A 216 -0.39 4.10 5.08
CA LYS A 216 -1.12 3.50 3.95
C LYS A 216 -1.67 2.12 4.28
N ALA A 217 -0.87 1.25 4.91
CA ALA A 217 -1.33 -0.07 5.35
C ALA A 217 -2.43 0.04 6.43
N LEU A 218 -2.30 0.98 7.37
CA LEU A 218 -3.27 1.24 8.42
C LEU A 218 -4.61 1.76 7.85
N ILE A 219 -4.60 2.51 6.75
CA ILE A 219 -5.83 2.87 6.02
C ILE A 219 -6.52 1.61 5.46
N CYS A 220 -5.78 0.57 5.06
CA CYS A 220 -6.35 -0.68 4.58
C CYS A 220 -6.86 -1.61 5.70
N TRP A 221 -6.35 -1.46 6.91
CA TRP A 221 -6.76 -2.24 8.08
C TRP A 221 -8.20 -1.92 8.53
N SER A 222 -9.00 -2.93 8.85
CA SER A 222 -10.35 -2.74 9.41
C SER A 222 -10.42 -3.19 10.86
N PRO A 223 -10.85 -2.34 11.81
CA PRO A 223 -11.12 -2.77 13.19
C PRO A 223 -12.25 -3.80 13.27
N SER A 224 -13.15 -3.82 12.27
CA SER A 224 -14.31 -4.72 12.25
C SER A 224 -13.95 -6.17 11.94
N THR A 225 -12.87 -6.40 11.18
CA THR A 225 -12.37 -7.73 10.83
C THR A 225 -11.06 -8.06 11.55
N GLY A 226 -10.29 -7.05 11.95
CA GLY A 226 -8.92 -7.22 12.43
C GLY A 226 -7.91 -7.51 11.32
N LEU A 227 -8.33 -7.46 10.05
CA LEU A 227 -7.54 -7.84 8.89
C LEU A 227 -7.27 -6.63 7.98
N VAL A 228 -6.34 -6.81 7.04
CA VAL A 228 -5.95 -5.81 6.04
C VAL A 228 -6.56 -6.14 4.70
N ARG A 229 -7.24 -5.17 4.09
CA ARG A 229 -7.77 -5.30 2.73
C ARG A 229 -6.64 -5.42 1.71
N ASP A 230 -6.84 -6.25 0.70
CA ASP A 230 -5.89 -6.40 -0.41
C ASP A 230 -5.66 -5.07 -1.15
N ARG A 231 -6.70 -4.25 -1.28
CA ARG A 231 -6.64 -2.95 -1.95
C ARG A 231 -7.42 -1.89 -1.18
N ALA A 232 -6.92 -0.66 -1.20
CA ALA A 232 -7.50 0.48 -0.50
C ALA A 232 -8.95 0.80 -0.95
N HIS A 233 -9.30 0.46 -2.19
CA HIS A 233 -10.61 0.74 -2.78
C HIS A 233 -11.64 -0.39 -2.62
N ILE A 234 -11.32 -1.44 -1.86
CA ILE A 234 -12.26 -2.53 -1.58
C ILE A 234 -13.03 -2.22 -0.28
N ASP A 235 -14.30 -2.62 -0.22
CA ASP A 235 -15.06 -2.51 1.03
C ASP A 235 -14.48 -3.40 2.13
N ASP A 236 -14.67 -2.98 3.37
CA ASP A 236 -14.28 -3.75 4.54
C ASP A 236 -14.89 -5.16 4.49
N ALA A 237 -14.06 -6.16 4.79
CA ALA A 237 -14.45 -7.56 4.81
C ALA A 237 -14.89 -8.14 3.46
N ASN A 238 -14.68 -7.47 2.32
CA ASN A 238 -15.00 -8.06 1.01
C ASN A 238 -13.84 -8.86 0.43
N PHE A 239 -12.59 -8.48 0.71
CA PHE A 239 -11.39 -9.11 0.17
C PHE A 239 -10.16 -8.77 1.02
N ASP A 240 -10.06 -9.40 2.19
CA ASP A 240 -8.97 -9.18 3.13
C ASP A 240 -7.82 -10.17 2.85
N SER A 241 -6.57 -9.67 2.81
CA SER A 241 -5.35 -10.43 2.52
C SER A 241 -4.72 -10.95 3.81
N VAL A 242 -4.44 -12.25 3.87
CA VAL A 242 -3.83 -12.89 5.03
C VAL A 242 -2.34 -12.55 5.16
N SER A 243 -1.59 -12.61 4.07
CA SER A 243 -0.17 -12.21 4.04
C SER A 243 0.02 -10.74 4.42
N ALA A 244 -0.79 -9.84 3.84
CA ALA A 244 -0.73 -8.42 4.18
C ALA A 244 -1.07 -8.16 5.66
N THR A 245 -2.02 -8.92 6.22
CA THR A 245 -2.34 -8.85 7.66
C THR A 245 -1.14 -9.24 8.53
N GLY A 246 -0.43 -10.32 8.16
CA GLY A 246 0.80 -10.73 8.84
C GLY A 246 1.86 -9.63 8.85
N LEU A 247 2.20 -9.12 7.67
CA LEU A 247 3.20 -8.07 7.50
C LEU A 247 2.78 -6.76 8.21
N PHE A 248 1.49 -6.42 8.20
CA PHE A 248 0.98 -5.27 8.93
C PHE A 248 1.09 -5.42 10.45
N CYS A 249 0.89 -6.63 10.98
CA CYS A 249 1.11 -6.92 12.40
C CYS A 249 2.57 -6.69 12.79
N LEU A 250 3.52 -7.18 11.99
CA LEU A 250 4.95 -6.94 12.19
C LEU A 250 5.30 -5.45 12.08
N ALA A 251 4.80 -4.77 11.04
CA ALA A 251 4.99 -3.33 10.88
C ALA A 251 4.38 -2.53 12.05
N THR A 252 3.27 -2.98 12.62
CA THR A 252 2.65 -2.35 13.80
C THR A 252 3.50 -2.54 15.05
N ALA A 253 4.13 -3.71 15.23
CA ALA A 253 5.08 -3.92 16.32
C ALA A 253 6.33 -3.04 16.17
N ALA A 254 6.89 -2.93 14.96
CA ALA A 254 7.98 -1.99 14.68
C ALA A 254 7.57 -0.52 14.90
N ALA A 255 6.36 -0.14 14.49
CA ALA A 255 5.82 1.19 14.75
C ALA A 255 5.64 1.48 16.24
N ALA A 256 5.36 0.47 17.07
CA ALA A 256 5.30 0.64 18.52
C ALA A 256 6.70 0.84 19.14
N ASP A 257 7.72 0.13 18.64
CA ASP A 257 9.10 0.29 19.08
C ASP A 257 9.66 1.68 18.75
N GLU A 258 9.31 2.21 17.57
CA GLU A 258 9.61 3.58 17.13
C GLU A 258 8.74 4.67 17.81
N GLY A 259 7.77 4.28 18.65
CA GLY A 259 6.83 5.20 19.30
C GLY A 259 5.81 5.84 18.36
N ILE A 260 5.71 5.40 17.10
CA ILE A 260 4.72 5.89 16.12
C ILE A 260 3.30 5.54 16.57
N VAL A 261 3.10 4.35 17.14
CA VAL A 261 1.85 3.93 17.79
C VAL A 261 2.13 3.49 19.22
N THR A 262 1.08 3.27 20.02
CA THR A 262 1.27 2.73 21.37
C THR A 262 1.49 1.22 21.34
N LYS A 263 2.25 0.71 22.31
CA LYS A 263 2.44 -0.74 22.50
C LYS A 263 1.12 -1.49 22.72
N ASP A 264 0.19 -0.89 23.47
CA ASP A 264 -1.14 -1.49 23.72
C ASP A 264 -1.96 -1.63 22.44
N PHE A 265 -1.92 -0.62 21.56
CA PHE A 265 -2.55 -0.70 20.25
C PHE A 265 -1.93 -1.85 19.43
N ALA A 266 -0.60 -1.94 19.38
CA ALA A 266 0.08 -3.01 18.66
C ALA A 266 -0.28 -4.41 19.19
N LEU A 267 -0.28 -4.61 20.50
CA LEU A 267 -0.73 -5.86 21.13
C LEU A 267 -2.17 -6.21 20.74
N ALA A 268 -3.07 -5.23 20.76
CA ALA A 268 -4.47 -5.44 20.38
C ALA A 268 -4.61 -5.88 18.91
N ILE A 269 -3.85 -5.27 17.99
CA ILE A 269 -3.85 -5.64 16.57
C ILE A 269 -3.37 -7.07 16.36
N VAL A 270 -2.21 -7.40 16.92
CA VAL A 270 -1.55 -8.70 16.72
C VAL A 270 -2.38 -9.84 17.32
N ARG A 271 -2.94 -9.63 18.53
CA ARG A 271 -3.86 -10.59 19.16
C ARG A 271 -5.15 -10.75 18.38
N LYS A 272 -5.72 -9.64 17.89
CA LYS A 272 -6.97 -9.69 17.12
C LYS A 272 -6.81 -10.47 15.82
N ALA A 273 -5.71 -10.26 15.10
CA ALA A 273 -5.41 -11.00 13.89
C ALA A 273 -5.30 -12.51 14.16
N HIS A 274 -4.60 -12.93 15.22
CA HIS A 274 -4.50 -14.34 15.61
C HIS A 274 -5.85 -14.94 16.01
N GLU A 275 -6.63 -14.24 16.84
CA GLU A 275 -7.97 -14.65 17.27
C GLU A 275 -8.89 -14.90 16.07
N VAL A 276 -8.90 -13.97 15.11
CA VAL A 276 -9.76 -14.03 13.93
C VAL A 276 -9.31 -15.11 12.95
N MET A 277 -8.00 -15.31 12.79
CA MET A 277 -7.50 -16.31 11.84
C MET A 277 -7.57 -17.74 12.34
N ARG A 278 -7.56 -17.96 13.66
CA ARG A 278 -7.61 -19.30 14.26
C ARG A 278 -8.78 -20.18 13.76
N PRO A 279 -10.05 -19.72 13.74
CA PRO A 279 -11.17 -20.53 13.24
C PRO A 279 -11.19 -20.68 11.70
N LEU A 280 -10.34 -19.95 10.97
CA LEU A 280 -10.29 -19.95 9.51
C LEU A 280 -9.25 -20.92 8.94
N ARG A 281 -8.55 -21.67 9.80
CA ARG A 281 -7.62 -22.73 9.37
C ARG A 281 -8.37 -23.79 8.59
N GLY A 282 -7.84 -24.09 7.42
CA GLY A 282 -8.38 -25.10 6.52
C GLY A 282 -7.67 -26.44 6.61
N PRO A 283 -7.72 -27.23 5.53
CA PRO A 283 -6.97 -28.47 5.38
C PRO A 283 -5.50 -28.29 5.71
N TYR A 284 -4.93 -29.28 6.40
CA TYR A 284 -3.53 -29.28 6.83
C TYR A 284 -3.14 -28.03 7.65
N GLN A 285 -4.10 -27.43 8.38
CA GLN A 285 -3.89 -26.23 9.21
C GLN A 285 -3.42 -24.99 8.45
N LEU A 286 -3.52 -24.98 7.11
CA LEU A 286 -3.14 -23.84 6.30
C LEU A 286 -4.16 -22.70 6.42
N LEU A 287 -3.69 -21.47 6.29
CA LEU A 287 -4.52 -20.28 6.24
C LEU A 287 -4.99 -20.01 4.80
N PRO A 288 -6.19 -19.41 4.63
CA PRO A 288 -6.68 -19.03 3.32
C PRO A 288 -5.82 -17.91 2.73
N HIS A 289 -5.78 -17.80 1.40
CA HIS A 289 -5.15 -16.65 0.73
C HIS A 289 -5.90 -15.36 1.07
N PHE A 290 -7.24 -15.39 0.90
CA PHE A 290 -8.13 -14.26 1.14
C PHE A 290 -9.31 -14.63 2.04
N VAL A 291 -9.77 -13.65 2.80
CA VAL A 291 -10.91 -13.75 3.71
C VAL A 291 -11.98 -12.73 3.32
N ARG A 292 -13.25 -13.09 3.49
CA ARG A 292 -14.38 -12.17 3.36
C ARG A 292 -15.46 -12.48 4.38
N ARG A 293 -16.38 -11.54 4.56
CA ARG A 293 -17.65 -11.79 5.23
C ARG A 293 -18.59 -12.52 4.28
N ASN A 294 -19.15 -13.63 4.74
CA ASN A 294 -20.18 -14.38 4.02
C ASN A 294 -21.57 -13.75 4.24
N GLU A 295 -22.59 -14.32 3.61
CA GLU A 295 -23.99 -13.84 3.73
C GLU A 295 -24.53 -13.89 5.16
N ALA A 296 -24.01 -14.80 6.00
CA ALA A 296 -24.35 -14.92 7.42
C ALA A 296 -23.62 -13.88 8.30
N GLY A 297 -22.82 -12.99 7.71
CA GLY A 297 -22.08 -11.99 8.46
C GLY A 297 -20.81 -12.52 9.13
N VAL A 298 -20.39 -13.76 8.87
CA VAL A 298 -19.22 -14.40 9.48
C VAL A 298 -18.02 -14.34 8.52
N LEU A 299 -16.82 -14.18 9.06
CA LEU A 299 -15.61 -14.28 8.25
C LEU A 299 -15.41 -15.73 7.77
N ALA A 300 -15.08 -15.87 6.50
CA ALA A 300 -14.82 -17.14 5.84
C ALA A 300 -13.77 -16.93 4.75
N ARG A 301 -13.15 -18.02 4.28
CA ARG A 301 -12.30 -17.97 3.09
C ARG A 301 -13.07 -17.37 1.92
N HIS A 302 -12.41 -16.55 1.12
CA HIS A 302 -12.99 -16.05 -0.12
C HIS A 302 -13.28 -17.21 -1.10
N GLN A 303 -14.46 -17.20 -1.71
CA GLN A 303 -14.84 -18.24 -2.66
C GLN A 303 -13.88 -18.24 -3.85
N GLY A 304 -13.45 -19.44 -4.27
CA GLY A 304 -12.56 -19.62 -5.42
C GLY A 304 -11.07 -19.42 -5.12
N THR A 305 -10.69 -19.12 -3.89
CA THR A 305 -9.28 -18.96 -3.48
C THR A 305 -8.79 -20.19 -2.73
N GLU A 306 -7.48 -20.40 -2.74
CA GLU A 306 -6.79 -21.51 -2.10
C GLU A 306 -6.53 -21.28 -0.60
N PHE A 307 -6.10 -22.35 0.07
CA PHE A 307 -5.30 -22.27 1.27
C PHE A 307 -3.82 -22.32 0.87
N SER A 308 -3.02 -21.37 1.34
CA SER A 308 -1.71 -21.06 0.77
C SER A 308 -0.59 -21.25 1.78
N THR A 309 0.48 -21.94 1.40
CA THR A 309 1.65 -22.14 2.26
C THR A 309 2.45 -20.85 2.45
N ILE A 310 2.57 -19.98 1.44
CA ILE A 310 3.26 -18.70 1.58
C ILE A 310 2.49 -17.69 2.43
N ASP A 311 1.16 -17.59 2.27
CA ASP A 311 0.34 -16.70 3.09
C ASP A 311 0.36 -17.16 4.55
N THR A 312 0.33 -18.47 4.77
CA THR A 312 0.51 -19.08 6.09
C THR A 312 1.89 -18.73 6.68
N SER A 313 2.95 -18.81 5.89
CA SER A 313 4.31 -18.43 6.33
C SER A 313 4.39 -16.95 6.70
N LEU A 314 3.96 -16.06 5.81
CA LEU A 314 4.01 -14.63 6.03
C LEU A 314 3.17 -14.22 7.24
N PHE A 315 2.01 -14.84 7.44
CA PHE A 315 1.20 -14.59 8.63
C PHE A 315 1.91 -15.05 9.91
N TYR A 316 2.24 -16.33 10.04
CA TYR A 316 2.77 -16.85 11.31
C TYR A 316 4.15 -16.31 11.64
N LEU A 317 5.08 -16.26 10.68
CA LEU A 317 6.44 -15.78 10.95
C LEU A 317 6.42 -14.30 11.35
N SER A 318 5.61 -13.48 10.68
CA SER A 318 5.44 -12.07 11.06
C SER A 318 4.84 -11.90 12.45
N LEU A 319 3.79 -12.67 12.79
CA LEU A 319 3.16 -12.59 14.10
C LEU A 319 4.06 -13.12 15.23
N ILE A 320 4.90 -14.13 14.97
CA ILE A 320 5.86 -14.64 15.95
C ILE A 320 6.88 -13.54 16.29
N ILE A 321 7.46 -12.91 15.26
CA ILE A 321 8.41 -11.81 15.45
C ILE A 321 7.73 -10.62 16.12
N ALA A 322 6.51 -10.28 15.71
CA ALA A 322 5.73 -9.20 16.34
C ALA A 322 5.46 -9.49 17.83
N ALA A 323 5.09 -10.73 18.18
CA ALA A 323 4.87 -11.13 19.57
C ALA A 323 6.15 -11.03 20.40
N GLU A 324 7.31 -11.43 19.83
CA GLU A 324 8.61 -11.28 20.47
C GLU A 324 8.97 -9.81 20.71
N MET A 325 8.85 -8.95 19.69
CA MET A 325 9.07 -7.50 19.81
C MET A 325 8.19 -6.86 20.88
N LEU A 326 6.94 -7.31 20.98
CA LEU A 326 5.98 -6.80 21.95
C LEU A 326 6.10 -7.46 23.35
N GLY A 327 6.93 -8.50 23.51
CA GLY A 327 7.07 -9.25 24.75
C GLY A 327 5.82 -10.03 25.15
N ASP A 328 5.07 -10.56 24.18
CA ASP A 328 3.88 -11.38 24.39
C ASP A 328 4.19 -12.88 24.27
N ASP A 329 4.85 -13.42 25.30
CA ASP A 329 5.30 -14.83 25.34
C ASP A 329 4.14 -15.82 25.18
N VAL A 330 2.96 -15.49 25.72
CA VAL A 330 1.77 -16.37 25.65
C VAL A 330 1.31 -16.51 24.20
N LEU A 331 1.23 -15.39 23.48
CA LEU A 331 0.89 -15.41 22.07
C LEU A 331 1.97 -16.09 21.23
N GLY A 332 3.25 -15.76 21.47
CA GLY A 332 4.38 -16.39 20.77
C GLY A 332 4.37 -17.91 20.90
N GLN A 333 4.12 -18.45 22.10
CA GLN A 333 3.99 -19.89 22.32
C GLN A 333 2.78 -20.51 21.62
N SER A 334 1.65 -19.78 21.55
CA SER A 334 0.47 -20.25 20.80
C SER A 334 0.77 -20.33 19.31
N LEU A 335 1.35 -19.29 18.73
CA LEU A 335 1.70 -19.24 17.30
C LEU A 335 2.69 -20.36 16.94
N MET A 336 3.72 -20.57 17.76
CA MET A 336 4.69 -21.65 17.55
C MET A 336 4.05 -23.04 17.63
N ARG A 337 3.06 -23.24 18.50
CA ARG A 337 2.30 -24.48 18.56
C ARG A 337 1.48 -24.69 17.29
N ASP A 338 0.80 -23.64 16.84
CA ASP A 338 -0.02 -23.67 15.63
C ASP A 338 0.82 -24.05 14.40
N VAL A 339 2.02 -23.49 14.25
CA VAL A 339 2.94 -23.86 13.15
C VAL A 339 3.39 -25.32 13.23
N LYS A 340 3.63 -25.84 14.43
CA LYS A 340 4.03 -27.24 14.64
C LYS A 340 2.92 -28.24 14.33
N GLU A 341 1.67 -27.81 14.35
CA GLU A 341 0.52 -28.65 14.00
C GLU A 341 0.30 -28.77 12.49
N ILE A 342 1.01 -27.98 11.66
CA ILE A 342 0.96 -28.08 10.20
C ILE A 342 1.62 -29.41 9.78
N PRO A 343 0.90 -30.35 9.15
CA PRO A 343 1.46 -31.62 8.68
C PRO A 343 2.21 -31.43 7.34
N VAL A 344 3.28 -30.63 7.34
CA VAL A 344 4.01 -30.22 6.12
C VAL A 344 4.51 -31.37 5.24
N ARG A 345 4.74 -32.56 5.81
CA ARG A 345 5.14 -33.76 5.03
C ARG A 345 4.11 -34.15 3.98
N ALA A 346 2.83 -33.93 4.26
CA ALA A 346 1.76 -34.24 3.32
C ALA A 346 1.69 -33.24 2.14
N LEU A 347 2.43 -32.12 2.24
CA LEU A 347 2.47 -31.05 1.23
C LEU A 347 3.76 -31.09 0.41
N ILE A 348 4.62 -32.09 0.61
CA ILE A 348 5.85 -32.26 -0.16
C ILE A 348 5.56 -33.19 -1.34
N ASP A 349 6.00 -32.79 -2.53
CA ASP A 349 5.89 -33.62 -3.73
C ASP A 349 6.92 -34.77 -3.76
N ASP A 350 6.81 -35.64 -4.75
CA ASP A 350 7.72 -36.78 -4.91
C ASP A 350 9.18 -36.37 -5.18
N GLU A 351 9.42 -35.11 -5.56
CA GLU A 351 10.75 -34.54 -5.78
C GLU A 351 11.33 -33.84 -4.54
N GLY A 352 10.57 -33.72 -3.46
CA GLY A 352 10.99 -33.07 -2.22
C GLY A 352 10.76 -31.55 -2.17
N PHE A 353 9.95 -30.99 -3.06
CA PHE A 353 9.55 -29.57 -3.04
C PHE A 353 8.22 -29.37 -2.31
N LEU A 354 8.07 -28.23 -1.64
CA LEU A 354 6.86 -27.88 -0.91
C LEU A 354 5.80 -27.32 -1.86
N SER A 355 4.58 -27.84 -1.79
CA SER A 355 3.41 -27.35 -2.55
C SER A 355 3.04 -25.91 -2.17
N HIS A 356 2.46 -25.19 -3.13
CA HIS A 356 1.84 -23.88 -2.90
C HIS A 356 0.64 -23.94 -1.95
N GLY A 357 0.05 -25.12 -1.73
CA GLY A 357 -1.02 -25.33 -0.75
C GLY A 357 -2.13 -26.25 -1.23
N VAL A 358 -3.37 -25.87 -0.95
CA VAL A 358 -4.57 -26.69 -1.23
C VAL A 358 -5.61 -25.86 -1.97
N MET A 359 -6.14 -26.42 -3.06
CA MET A 359 -7.15 -25.81 -3.91
C MET A 359 -8.42 -25.43 -3.14
N ALA A 360 -9.26 -24.61 -3.78
CA ALA A 360 -10.52 -24.13 -3.22
C ALA A 360 -11.55 -25.24 -2.90
N ASP A 361 -11.33 -26.48 -3.35
CA ASP A 361 -12.14 -27.66 -3.03
C ASP A 361 -11.78 -28.31 -1.68
N GLU A 362 -10.75 -27.77 -1.02
CA GLU A 362 -10.26 -28.16 0.31
C GLU A 362 -9.71 -29.58 0.38
N LYS A 363 -9.43 -30.20 -0.77
CA LYS A 363 -9.01 -31.60 -0.88
C LYS A 363 -7.78 -31.76 -1.76
N THR A 364 -7.77 -31.06 -2.88
CA THR A 364 -6.74 -31.23 -3.90
C THR A 364 -5.51 -30.39 -3.54
N ILE A 365 -4.37 -31.06 -3.31
CA ILE A 365 -3.08 -30.38 -3.16
C ILE A 365 -2.73 -29.70 -4.48
N ILE A 366 -2.26 -28.46 -4.41
CA ILE A 366 -1.85 -27.69 -5.58
C ILE A 366 -0.62 -28.37 -6.20
N PRO A 367 -0.62 -28.70 -7.52
CA PRO A 367 0.52 -29.36 -8.16
C PRO A 367 1.72 -28.44 -8.39
N PHE A 368 1.54 -27.12 -8.20
CA PHE A 368 2.63 -26.14 -8.23
C PHE A 368 3.37 -26.11 -6.90
N VAL A 369 4.69 -25.95 -6.96
CA VAL A 369 5.60 -26.08 -5.83
C VAL A 369 6.59 -24.92 -5.76
N TRP A 370 6.99 -24.57 -4.53
CA TRP A 370 8.02 -23.59 -4.21
C TRP A 370 9.41 -24.11 -4.56
N LYS A 371 9.73 -24.15 -5.85
CA LYS A 371 11.04 -24.56 -6.36
C LYS A 371 11.94 -23.40 -6.76
N ASP A 372 11.36 -22.28 -7.17
CA ASP A 372 12.14 -21.15 -7.69
C ASP A 372 12.94 -20.48 -6.59
N TRP A 373 14.10 -19.95 -6.93
CA TRP A 373 14.89 -19.15 -5.99
C TRP A 373 14.14 -17.86 -5.67
N GLY A 374 13.96 -17.56 -4.39
CA GLY A 374 13.24 -16.36 -3.98
C GLY A 374 12.83 -16.39 -2.52
N GLY A 375 12.58 -15.20 -1.98
CA GLY A 375 12.18 -14.95 -0.61
C GLY A 375 10.89 -15.65 -0.23
N GLU A 376 9.92 -15.74 -1.14
CA GLU A 376 8.69 -16.50 -0.92
C GLU A 376 9.00 -17.99 -0.66
N SER A 377 9.78 -18.63 -1.55
CA SER A 377 10.25 -19.99 -1.35
C SER A 377 11.04 -20.13 -0.04
N ALA A 378 11.93 -19.18 0.27
CA ALA A 378 12.71 -19.20 1.51
C ALA A 378 11.81 -19.16 2.75
N LEU A 379 10.80 -18.29 2.78
CA LEU A 379 9.85 -18.18 3.89
C LEU A 379 8.94 -19.41 4.03
N ALA A 380 8.53 -20.01 2.91
CA ALA A 380 7.81 -21.28 2.89
C ALA A 380 8.66 -22.41 3.51
N LEU A 381 9.95 -22.48 3.15
CA LEU A 381 10.89 -23.45 3.69
C LEU A 381 11.26 -23.20 5.17
N ILE A 382 11.30 -21.94 5.62
CA ILE A 382 11.49 -21.61 7.04
C ILE A 382 10.31 -22.10 7.86
N LEU A 383 9.06 -21.82 7.44
CA LEU A 383 7.87 -22.35 8.11
C LEU A 383 7.90 -23.88 8.15
N MET A 384 8.26 -24.52 7.04
CA MET A 384 8.45 -25.98 6.98
C MET A 384 9.47 -26.46 8.01
N LYS A 385 10.61 -25.78 8.15
CA LYS A 385 11.64 -26.12 9.13
C LYS A 385 11.21 -25.92 10.58
N VAL A 386 10.38 -24.91 10.86
CA VAL A 386 9.79 -24.71 12.19
C VAL A 386 8.81 -25.84 12.51
N SER A 387 8.00 -26.25 11.53
CA SER A 387 7.01 -27.32 11.68
C SER A 387 7.65 -28.71 11.80
N ALA A 388 8.61 -29.02 10.93
CA ALA A 388 9.27 -30.32 10.83
C ALA A 388 10.79 -30.16 10.63
N PRO A 389 11.56 -29.99 11.72
CA PRO A 389 12.99 -29.64 11.67
C PRO A 389 13.87 -30.63 10.90
N ASP A 390 13.47 -31.90 10.84
CA ASP A 390 14.20 -32.98 10.16
C ASP A 390 14.05 -32.98 8.63
N LEU A 391 13.03 -32.30 8.07
CA LEU A 391 12.83 -32.24 6.63
C LEU A 391 13.84 -31.34 5.95
N LEU A 392 14.55 -31.81 4.94
CA LEU A 392 15.49 -30.98 4.18
C LEU A 392 14.72 -30.11 3.17
N GLY A 393 14.90 -28.79 3.26
CA GLY A 393 14.31 -27.86 2.29
C GLY A 393 15.03 -27.94 0.94
N LYS A 394 14.29 -27.71 -0.14
CA LYS A 394 14.80 -27.76 -1.51
C LYS A 394 14.36 -26.50 -2.26
N MET A 395 15.31 -25.86 -2.94
CA MET A 395 15.10 -24.69 -3.79
C MET A 395 16.15 -24.75 -4.91
N LEU A 396 15.81 -24.30 -6.11
CA LEU A 396 16.73 -24.34 -7.24
C LEU A 396 17.88 -23.34 -7.05
N PRO A 397 19.13 -23.70 -7.43
CA PRO A 397 20.30 -22.85 -7.30
C PRO A 397 20.41 -21.84 -8.45
N THR A 398 19.30 -21.19 -8.81
CA THR A 398 19.29 -20.25 -9.96
C THR A 398 19.78 -18.86 -9.59
N ALA A 399 19.68 -18.47 -8.32
CA ALA A 399 19.95 -17.12 -7.84
C ALA A 399 19.17 -16.05 -8.63
N ARG A 400 17.95 -16.42 -9.10
CA ARG A 400 17.09 -15.56 -9.93
C ARG A 400 15.66 -15.64 -9.43
N PRO A 401 15.05 -14.50 -9.04
CA PRO A 401 13.65 -14.48 -8.66
C PRO A 401 12.76 -14.83 -9.84
N HIS A 402 11.59 -15.40 -9.55
CA HIS A 402 10.57 -15.70 -10.55
C HIS A 402 10.24 -14.43 -11.36
N GLN A 403 10.32 -14.54 -12.70
CA GLN A 403 10.07 -13.45 -13.66
C GLN A 403 10.92 -12.17 -13.44
N GLY A 404 12.02 -12.24 -12.67
CA GLY A 404 12.82 -11.05 -12.37
C GLY A 404 12.17 -10.08 -11.38
N THR A 405 11.14 -10.51 -10.66
CA THR A 405 10.37 -9.65 -9.75
C THR A 405 11.19 -9.29 -8.51
N GLY A 406 11.47 -7.99 -8.33
CA GLY A 406 12.39 -7.50 -7.30
C GLY A 406 11.97 -7.81 -5.86
N PHE A 407 10.68 -7.66 -5.52
CA PHE A 407 10.21 -7.89 -4.14
C PHE A 407 10.44 -9.33 -3.68
N ILE A 408 10.34 -10.30 -4.61
CA ILE A 408 10.58 -11.71 -4.32
C ILE A 408 12.00 -11.91 -3.79
N ALA A 409 12.99 -11.11 -4.22
CA ALA A 409 14.35 -11.22 -3.70
C ALA A 409 14.55 -10.54 -2.32
N GLU A 410 13.60 -9.72 -1.86
CA GLU A 410 13.76 -8.84 -0.68
C GLU A 410 12.94 -9.28 0.53
N ILE A 411 11.73 -9.82 0.33
CA ILE A 411 10.72 -9.97 1.40
C ILE A 411 11.22 -10.75 2.63
N GLN A 412 12.04 -11.77 2.44
CA GLN A 412 12.61 -12.58 3.53
C GLN A 412 13.59 -11.80 4.41
N SER A 413 14.29 -10.80 3.85
CA SER A 413 15.25 -9.97 4.59
C SER A 413 14.56 -9.05 5.60
N LEU A 414 13.28 -8.74 5.38
CA LEU A 414 12.46 -7.97 6.33
C LEU A 414 12.20 -8.73 7.63
N LEU A 415 12.21 -10.07 7.58
CA LEU A 415 11.94 -10.93 8.73
C LEU A 415 13.23 -11.49 9.34
N PHE A 416 14.24 -11.74 8.52
CA PHE A 416 15.45 -12.46 8.92
C PHE A 416 16.71 -11.71 8.44
N PRO A 417 17.43 -11.01 9.33
CA PRO A 417 18.61 -10.21 8.94
C PRO A 417 19.77 -11.06 8.43
N GLN A 418 19.73 -12.39 8.62
CA GLN A 418 20.75 -13.32 8.10
C GLN A 418 20.85 -13.30 6.58
N PHE A 419 19.79 -12.89 5.86
CA PHE A 419 19.82 -12.72 4.41
C PHE A 419 20.62 -11.51 3.93
N ASP A 420 21.05 -10.61 4.84
CA ASP A 420 22.01 -9.54 4.55
C ASP A 420 23.47 -9.99 4.63
N SER A 421 23.71 -11.22 5.08
CA SER A 421 25.06 -11.81 5.14
C SER A 421 25.67 -12.00 3.75
N MET A 422 27.01 -11.92 3.68
CA MET A 422 27.78 -12.32 2.49
C MET A 422 27.98 -13.84 2.42
N GLN A 423 27.52 -14.59 3.41
CA GLN A 423 27.57 -16.05 3.40
C GLN A 423 26.49 -16.59 2.45
N PRO A 424 26.84 -17.46 1.49
CA PRO A 424 25.86 -18.15 0.67
C PRO A 424 24.89 -18.99 1.50
N ASP A 425 23.62 -19.05 1.09
CA ASP A 425 22.63 -19.87 1.79
C ASP A 425 22.89 -21.37 1.58
N ALA A 426 22.56 -22.18 2.57
CA ALA A 426 22.87 -23.60 2.59
C ALA A 426 22.01 -24.45 1.63
N ILE A 427 20.94 -23.90 1.06
CA ILE A 427 19.99 -24.65 0.22
C ILE A 427 20.34 -24.49 -1.25
N SER A 428 20.51 -23.24 -1.69
CA SER A 428 20.74 -22.88 -3.08
C SER A 428 22.20 -22.54 -3.38
N GLY A 429 23.01 -22.24 -2.36
CA GLY A 429 24.38 -21.75 -2.51
C GLY A 429 24.48 -20.31 -3.04
N ALA A 430 23.37 -19.57 -3.10
CA ALA A 430 23.35 -18.19 -3.56
C ALA A 430 23.74 -17.21 -2.43
N ASN A 431 24.47 -16.15 -2.79
CA ASN A 431 24.68 -15.00 -1.92
C ASN A 431 23.54 -13.98 -2.13
N TRP A 432 22.61 -13.92 -1.18
CA TRP A 432 21.44 -13.05 -1.26
C TRP A 432 21.78 -11.57 -1.38
N ASN A 433 22.80 -11.10 -0.67
CA ASN A 433 23.22 -9.69 -0.71
C ASN A 433 23.76 -9.33 -2.11
N GLU A 434 24.60 -10.19 -2.67
CA GLU A 434 25.16 -10.00 -4.01
C GLU A 434 24.06 -10.00 -5.10
N VAL A 435 23.14 -10.97 -5.04
CA VAL A 435 22.02 -11.06 -5.98
C VAL A 435 21.14 -9.82 -5.93
N ARG A 436 20.77 -9.36 -4.73
CA ARG A 436 19.94 -8.15 -4.56
C ARG A 436 20.63 -6.89 -5.05
N ARG A 437 21.92 -6.72 -4.76
CA ARG A 437 22.71 -5.59 -5.29
C ARG A 437 22.74 -5.60 -6.81
N LYS A 438 22.90 -6.78 -7.42
CA LYS A 438 22.85 -6.93 -8.87
C LYS A 438 21.47 -6.56 -9.41
N LEU A 439 20.38 -7.05 -8.82
CA LEU A 439 19.02 -6.71 -9.21
C LEU A 439 18.76 -5.19 -9.15
N LEU A 440 19.23 -4.52 -8.09
CA LEU A 440 19.14 -3.06 -7.97
C LEU A 440 19.88 -2.34 -9.10
N ILE A 441 21.08 -2.79 -9.46
CA ILE A 441 21.85 -2.22 -10.58
C ILE A 441 21.10 -2.44 -11.89
N ASP A 442 20.61 -3.66 -12.13
CA ASP A 442 19.87 -4.00 -13.34
C ASP A 442 18.60 -3.14 -13.47
N GLN A 443 17.86 -2.92 -12.38
CA GLN A 443 16.68 -2.04 -12.34
C GLN A 443 17.04 -0.56 -12.59
N LYS A 444 18.12 -0.07 -11.98
CA LYS A 444 18.60 1.31 -12.20
C LYS A 444 19.01 1.55 -13.65
N ASN A 445 19.54 0.53 -14.32
CA ASN A 445 19.90 0.60 -15.73
C ASN A 445 18.68 0.45 -16.64
N TYR A 446 17.66 -0.31 -16.22
CA TYR A 446 16.44 -0.54 -16.99
C TYR A 446 15.55 0.72 -17.08
N LEU A 447 15.33 1.39 -15.94
CA LEU A 447 14.34 2.47 -15.84
C LEU A 447 14.57 3.65 -16.81
N PRO A 448 15.78 4.21 -16.96
CA PRO A 448 16.00 5.33 -17.89
C PRO A 448 15.66 5.01 -19.36
N ASP A 449 15.84 3.75 -19.77
CA ASP A 449 15.64 3.33 -21.17
C ASP A 449 14.17 2.98 -21.48
N HIS A 450 13.37 2.63 -20.46
CA HIS A 450 12.02 2.08 -20.63
C HIS A 450 10.92 2.92 -19.96
N HIS A 451 11.28 3.80 -19.03
CA HIS A 451 10.39 4.72 -18.31
C HIS A 451 11.08 6.11 -18.16
N PRO A 452 11.35 6.82 -19.27
CA PRO A 452 12.10 8.09 -19.28
C PRO A 452 11.36 9.27 -18.63
#